data_AF-A0A6L7A386-F1
#
_entry.id   AF-A0A6L7A386-F1
#
_cell.length_a   1.000
_cell.length_b   1.000
_cell.length_c   1.000
_cell.angle_alpha   90.00
_cell.angle_beta   90.00
_cell.angle_gamma   90.00
#
_symmetry.space_group_name_H-M   'P 1'
#
loop_
_entity.id
_entity.type
_entity.pdbx_description
1 polymer ?
#
loop_
_entity_poly.entity_id
_entity_poly.type
_entity_poly.pdbx_seq_one_letter_code
_entity_poly.pdbx_strand_id
1 'polypeptide(L)'
;MSKVKSITRESWILSTFPEWGSWLNEEIEQEQVAPGTFAMWWLGCTGIWLKSEGGTNVCVDFWCGTGKQSHGNPLMKQGHQMQRMAGVKKLQPNLRTTPFVLDPFAIRQIDAVLATHDHNDHIDVNV
;
A
#
# COMPACT_ATOMS: atom_id res chain seq x y z
N MET A 1 4.02 7.88 -36.48
CA MET A 1 2.89 7.06 -36.00
C MET A 1 3.27 5.57 -35.97
N SER A 2 4.02 5.10 -34.95
CA SER A 2 4.33 3.66 -34.81
C SER A 2 4.28 3.11 -33.37
N LYS A 3 4.21 3.96 -32.33
CA LYS A 3 4.25 3.51 -30.92
C LYS A 3 3.01 2.74 -30.45
N VAL A 4 1.85 2.88 -31.09
CA VAL A 4 0.62 2.17 -30.69
C VAL A 4 0.77 0.66 -30.83
N LYS A 5 1.56 0.18 -31.80
CA LYS A 5 1.74 -1.27 -32.04
C LYS A 5 2.59 -1.97 -30.97
N SER A 6 3.39 -1.22 -30.20
CA SER A 6 4.27 -1.78 -29.16
C SER A 6 3.70 -1.64 -27.75
N ILE A 7 2.57 -0.94 -27.57
CA ILE A 7 1.94 -0.77 -26.26
C ILE A 7 1.07 -2.01 -25.99
N THR A 8 1.39 -2.72 -24.92
CA THR A 8 0.53 -3.73 -24.31
C THR A 8 -0.04 -3.20 -23.00
N ARG A 9 -1.10 -3.86 -22.48
CA ARG A 9 -1.65 -3.55 -21.16
C ARG A 9 -0.57 -3.65 -20.08
N GLU A 10 0.29 -4.66 -20.16
CA GLU A 10 1.37 -4.92 -19.21
C GLU A 10 2.42 -3.81 -19.28
N SER A 11 2.84 -3.41 -20.48
CA SER A 11 3.80 -2.31 -20.63
C SER A 11 3.25 -0.99 -20.11
N TRP A 12 1.95 -0.73 -20.30
CA TRP A 12 1.30 0.47 -19.80
C TRP A 12 1.22 0.46 -18.27
N ILE A 13 0.85 -0.65 -17.66
CA ILE A 13 0.83 -0.79 -16.19
C ILE A 13 2.24 -0.56 -15.62
N LEU A 14 3.25 -1.26 -16.15
CA LEU A 14 4.62 -1.18 -15.67
C LEU A 14 5.27 0.19 -15.89
N SER A 15 4.81 0.97 -16.87
CA SER A 15 5.30 2.33 -17.08
C SER A 15 4.54 3.40 -16.29
N THR A 16 3.47 3.03 -15.59
CA THR A 16 2.54 3.99 -14.96
C THR A 16 2.46 3.85 -13.44
N PHE A 17 2.60 2.63 -12.90
CA PHE A 17 2.40 2.35 -11.47
C PHE A 17 3.70 1.98 -10.74
N PRO A 18 3.81 2.23 -9.42
CA PRO A 18 2.83 2.94 -8.57
C PRO A 18 2.73 4.42 -8.92
N GLU A 19 1.61 5.08 -8.58
CA GLU A 19 1.27 6.42 -9.11
C GLU A 19 2.31 7.50 -8.81
N TRP A 20 3.08 7.35 -7.72
CA TRP A 20 4.12 8.30 -7.34
C TRP A 20 5.55 7.83 -7.69
N GLY A 21 5.71 6.62 -8.23
CA GLY A 21 7.02 6.01 -8.43
C GLY A 21 7.83 6.03 -7.13
N SER A 22 9.05 6.58 -7.18
CA SER A 22 9.96 6.73 -6.04
C SER A 22 9.90 8.10 -5.35
N TRP A 23 8.94 8.98 -5.69
CA TRP A 23 8.91 10.35 -5.15
C TRP A 23 8.94 10.38 -3.62
N LEU A 24 8.03 9.64 -2.97
CA LEU A 24 7.97 9.61 -1.51
C LEU A 24 9.14 8.84 -0.89
N ASN A 25 9.68 7.83 -1.59
CA ASN A 25 10.88 7.13 -1.14
C ASN A 25 12.04 8.12 -1.00
N GLU A 26 12.25 8.94 -2.03
CA GLU A 26 13.29 9.97 -2.05
C GLU A 26 13.05 11.03 -0.98
N GLU A 27 11.80 11.47 -0.79
CA GLU A 27 11.44 12.46 0.24
C GLU A 27 11.74 11.94 1.65
N ILE A 28 11.35 10.70 1.96
CA ILE A 28 11.63 10.05 3.25
C ILE A 28 13.13 9.92 3.49
N GLU A 29 13.91 9.50 2.47
CA GLU A 29 15.36 9.36 2.59
C GLU A 29 16.03 10.71 2.87
N GLN A 30 15.60 11.77 2.18
CA GLN A 30 16.18 13.11 2.26
C GLN A 30 15.78 13.87 3.53
N GLU A 31 14.66 13.51 4.17
CA GLU A 31 14.16 14.22 5.36
C GLU A 31 15.18 14.19 6.50
N GLN A 32 15.56 15.38 6.97
CA GLN A 32 16.41 15.58 8.14
C GLN A 32 15.55 16.01 9.32
N VAL A 33 15.10 15.02 10.09
CA VAL A 33 14.22 15.24 11.24
C VAL A 33 14.91 16.12 12.28
N ALA A 34 14.26 17.20 12.68
CA ALA A 34 14.81 18.21 13.57
C ALA A 34 15.04 17.67 15.00
N PRO A 35 16.01 18.23 15.76
CA PRO A 35 16.24 17.82 17.14
C PRO A 35 15.00 17.94 18.03
N GLY A 36 14.75 16.93 18.85
CA GLY A 36 13.59 16.81 19.72
C GLY A 36 12.28 16.45 19.01
N THR A 37 12.32 15.97 17.76
CA THR A 37 11.14 15.69 16.94
C THR A 37 11.17 14.32 16.28
N PHE A 38 10.06 13.96 15.64
CA PHE A 38 9.94 12.82 14.72
C PHE A 38 9.04 13.22 13.54
N ALA A 39 9.19 12.54 12.41
CA ALA A 39 8.36 12.73 11.23
C ALA A 39 7.56 11.45 10.93
N MET A 40 6.39 11.63 10.32
CA MET A 40 5.54 10.53 9.87
C MET A 40 4.93 10.83 8.50
N TRP A 41 4.78 9.79 7.69
CA TRP A 41 4.06 9.83 6.42
C TRP A 41 2.95 8.79 6.41
N TRP A 42 1.80 9.17 5.87
CA TRP A 42 0.69 8.25 5.67
C TRP A 42 0.79 7.59 4.31
N LEU A 43 0.86 6.26 4.30
CA LEU A 43 1.08 5.43 3.11
C LEU A 43 -0.22 4.92 2.47
N GLY A 44 -1.38 5.32 3.03
CA GLY A 44 -2.71 4.83 2.68
C GLY A 44 -3.20 3.70 3.59
N CYS A 45 -4.53 3.50 3.66
CA CYS A 45 -5.16 2.66 4.69
C CYS A 45 -4.73 3.12 6.09
N THR A 46 -4.01 2.29 6.84
CA THR A 46 -3.41 2.61 8.14
C THR A 46 -1.88 2.58 8.09
N GLY A 47 -1.29 2.41 6.91
CA GLY A 47 0.16 2.33 6.74
C GLY A 47 0.85 3.63 7.11
N ILE A 48 1.86 3.56 7.97
CA ILE A 48 2.65 4.68 8.46
C ILE A 48 4.13 4.40 8.22
N TRP A 49 4.83 5.39 7.69
CA TRP A 49 6.28 5.49 7.84
C TRP A 49 6.59 6.43 8.99
N LEU A 50 7.50 6.04 9.90
CA LEU A 50 8.00 6.86 10.99
C LEU A 50 9.52 7.01 10.87
N LYS A 51 10.02 8.25 11.00
CA LYS A 51 11.45 8.56 11.06
C LYS A 51 11.76 9.40 12.29
N SER A 52 12.73 8.95 13.09
CA SER A 52 13.18 9.68 14.29
C SER A 52 14.30 10.69 13.96
N GLU A 53 14.58 11.62 14.89
CA GLU A 53 15.75 12.52 14.81
C GLU A 53 17.09 11.77 14.64
N GLY A 54 17.20 10.56 15.20
CA GLY A 54 18.40 9.73 15.14
C GLY A 54 18.54 8.91 13.84
N GLY A 55 17.61 9.07 12.90
CA GLY A 55 17.62 8.34 11.63
C GLY A 55 17.02 6.93 11.67
N THR A 56 16.42 6.50 12.79
CA THR A 56 15.66 5.24 12.83
C THR A 56 14.39 5.35 11.98
N ASN A 57 14.14 4.35 11.15
CA ASN A 57 13.00 4.21 10.24
C ASN A 57 12.15 2.98 10.59
N VAL A 58 10.85 3.19 10.83
CA VAL A 58 9.90 2.12 11.14
C VAL A 58 8.72 2.21 10.18
N CYS A 59 8.38 1.07 9.57
CA CYS A 59 7.21 0.92 8.72
C CYS A 59 6.14 0.13 9.47
N VAL A 60 4.94 0.69 9.61
CA VAL A 60 3.82 0.09 10.34
C VAL A 60 2.63 -0.08 9.40
N ASP A 61 2.05 -1.27 9.34
CA ASP A 61 0.82 -1.59 8.60
C ASP A 61 0.86 -1.19 7.11
N PHE A 62 2.04 -1.15 6.48
CA PHE A 62 2.16 -0.75 5.09
C PHE A 62 1.58 -1.81 4.16
N TRP A 63 0.41 -1.51 3.61
CA TRP A 63 -0.34 -2.40 2.74
C TRP A 63 -0.30 -1.97 1.27
N CYS A 64 0.34 -2.82 0.47
CA CYS A 64 0.52 -2.68 -0.97
C CYS A 64 -0.55 -3.45 -1.79
N GLY A 65 -1.57 -4.01 -1.13
CA GLY A 65 -2.72 -4.64 -1.77
C GLY A 65 -3.82 -3.67 -2.25
N THR A 66 -4.86 -4.24 -2.86
CA THR A 66 -6.04 -3.50 -3.33
C THR A 66 -7.35 -4.22 -2.98
N GLY A 67 -8.47 -3.55 -3.24
CA GLY A 67 -9.82 -4.07 -3.02
C GLY A 67 -10.31 -5.00 -4.14
N LYS A 68 -11.63 -5.04 -4.35
CA LYS A 68 -12.23 -5.81 -5.46
C LYS A 68 -11.76 -5.29 -6.82
N GLN A 69 -11.58 -6.21 -7.77
CA GLN A 69 -11.17 -5.91 -9.15
C GLN A 69 -12.20 -6.37 -10.19
N SER A 70 -13.24 -7.11 -9.78
CA SER A 70 -14.28 -7.62 -10.68
C SER A 70 -15.56 -7.95 -9.90
N HIS A 71 -16.70 -7.86 -10.59
CA HIS A 71 -18.00 -8.35 -10.12
C HIS A 71 -18.23 -9.85 -10.37
N GLY A 72 -17.24 -10.56 -10.93
CA GLY A 72 -17.40 -11.92 -11.44
C GLY A 72 -17.91 -12.96 -10.43
N ASN A 73 -17.57 -12.82 -9.15
CA ASN A 73 -18.18 -13.60 -8.06
C ASN A 73 -19.10 -12.69 -7.23
N PRO A 74 -20.44 -12.84 -7.32
CA PRO A 74 -21.38 -11.97 -6.61
C PRO A 74 -21.51 -12.31 -5.12
N LEU A 75 -20.84 -13.37 -4.65
CA LEU A 75 -20.96 -13.89 -3.29
C LEU A 75 -19.71 -13.62 -2.46
N MET A 76 -19.93 -13.30 -1.19
CA MET A 76 -18.88 -13.24 -0.18
C MET A 76 -18.34 -14.66 0.11
N LYS A 77 -17.05 -14.78 0.38
CA LYS A 77 -16.42 -16.06 0.75
C LYS A 77 -17.08 -16.62 2.01
N GLN A 78 -17.38 -17.91 2.00
CA GLN A 78 -17.97 -18.58 3.16
C GLN A 78 -17.03 -18.50 4.36
N GLY A 79 -17.58 -18.10 5.52
CA GLY A 79 -16.83 -17.96 6.77
C GLY A 79 -16.08 -16.64 6.93
N HIS A 80 -16.16 -15.72 5.95
CA HIS A 80 -15.63 -14.37 6.06
C HIS A 80 -16.24 -13.64 7.27
N GLN A 81 -15.47 -12.81 7.94
CA GLN A 81 -15.87 -12.11 9.17
C GLN A 81 -17.15 -11.28 8.98
N MET A 82 -17.31 -10.58 7.86
CA MET A 82 -18.54 -9.81 7.58
C MET A 82 -19.78 -10.71 7.45
N GLN A 83 -19.63 -11.93 6.94
CA GLN A 83 -20.74 -12.91 6.91
C GLN A 83 -21.10 -13.36 8.34
N ARG A 84 -20.10 -13.59 9.20
CA ARG A 84 -20.32 -13.99 10.60
C ARG A 84 -21.00 -12.90 11.42
N MET A 85 -20.59 -11.64 11.22
CA MET A 85 -21.13 -10.49 11.96
C MET A 85 -22.56 -10.14 11.55
N ALA A 86 -22.88 -10.20 10.25
CA ALA A 86 -24.13 -9.62 9.73
C ALA A 86 -25.02 -10.61 8.95
N GLY A 87 -24.63 -11.88 8.81
CA GLY A 87 -25.40 -12.89 8.06
C GLY A 87 -25.49 -12.61 6.54
N VAL A 88 -24.70 -11.68 6.02
CA VAL A 88 -24.75 -11.27 4.61
C VAL A 88 -24.16 -12.33 3.68
N LYS A 89 -24.68 -12.41 2.46
CA LYS A 89 -24.17 -13.31 1.40
C LYS A 89 -23.58 -12.58 0.19
N LYS A 90 -24.01 -11.36 -0.08
CA LYS A 90 -23.58 -10.57 -1.24
C LYS A 90 -22.12 -10.14 -1.09
N LEU A 91 -21.41 -10.01 -2.21
CA LEU A 91 -20.07 -9.45 -2.28
C LEU A 91 -20.04 -8.05 -1.65
N GLN A 92 -19.01 -7.79 -0.84
CA GLN A 92 -18.73 -6.45 -0.33
C GLN A 92 -18.13 -5.57 -1.44
N PRO A 93 -18.66 -4.36 -1.69
CA PRO A 93 -18.15 -3.45 -2.72
C PRO A 93 -16.96 -2.61 -2.21
N ASN A 94 -15.95 -3.24 -1.61
CA ASN A 94 -14.77 -2.54 -1.10
C ASN A 94 -13.71 -2.36 -2.20
N LEU A 95 -13.71 -1.19 -2.82
CA LEU A 95 -12.70 -0.74 -3.80
C LEU A 95 -11.67 0.14 -3.09
N ARG A 96 -10.37 -0.02 -3.41
CA ARG A 96 -9.34 0.92 -2.95
C ARG A 96 -9.51 2.24 -3.72
N THR A 97 -9.54 3.35 -3.00
CA THR A 97 -9.78 4.69 -3.58
C THR A 97 -8.62 5.66 -3.35
N THR A 98 -7.53 5.19 -2.74
CA THR A 98 -6.29 5.95 -2.53
C THR A 98 -5.18 5.38 -3.42
N PRO A 99 -4.33 6.22 -4.02
CA PRO A 99 -3.19 5.76 -4.83
C PRO A 99 -2.15 5.01 -3.98
N PHE A 100 -1.13 4.47 -4.64
CA PHE A 100 0.09 3.99 -3.99
C PHE A 100 1.14 5.09 -4.02
N VAL A 101 1.44 5.62 -2.83
CA VAL A 101 2.32 6.79 -2.67
C VAL A 101 3.79 6.42 -2.44
N LEU A 102 4.06 5.19 -2.02
CA LEU A 102 5.40 4.66 -1.76
C LEU A 102 5.60 3.37 -2.54
N ASP A 103 6.74 3.23 -3.22
CA ASP A 103 7.14 1.98 -3.86
C ASP A 103 7.89 1.10 -2.82
N PRO A 104 7.33 -0.06 -2.42
CA PRO A 104 8.00 -0.93 -1.47
C PRO A 104 9.34 -1.46 -1.99
N PHE A 105 9.51 -1.60 -3.32
CA PHE A 105 10.74 -2.11 -3.93
C PHE A 105 11.84 -1.06 -4.03
N ALA A 106 11.54 0.21 -3.74
CA ALA A 106 12.51 1.30 -3.67
C ALA A 106 12.93 1.64 -2.23
N ILE A 107 12.50 0.88 -1.22
CA ILE A 107 12.94 1.06 0.17
C ILE A 107 14.42 0.64 0.28
N ARG A 108 15.28 1.56 0.74
CA ARG A 108 16.72 1.28 0.98
C ARG A 108 17.14 1.37 2.44
N GLN A 109 16.38 2.08 3.27
CA GLN A 109 16.67 2.29 4.69
C GLN A 109 15.41 2.00 5.51
N ILE A 110 15.45 0.93 6.29
CA ILE A 110 14.36 0.52 7.19
C ILE A 110 14.95 -0.31 8.33
N ASP A 111 14.54 -0.06 9.57
CA ASP A 111 15.02 -0.80 10.73
C ASP A 111 14.02 -1.88 11.18
N ALA A 112 12.72 -1.63 10.99
CA ALA A 112 11.68 -2.59 11.35
C ALA A 112 10.41 -2.45 10.49
N VAL A 113 9.77 -3.59 10.24
CA VAL A 113 8.42 -3.69 9.67
C VAL A 113 7.50 -4.25 10.76
N LEU A 114 6.42 -3.53 11.07
CA LEU A 114 5.45 -3.90 12.08
C LEU A 114 4.08 -4.09 11.41
N ALA A 115 3.35 -5.10 11.88
CA ALA A 115 1.93 -5.29 11.59
C ALA A 115 1.17 -5.33 12.92
N THR A 116 0.12 -4.53 13.05
CA THR A 116 -0.70 -4.47 14.26
C THR A 116 -1.50 -5.76 14.48
N HIS A 117 -1.94 -6.40 13.39
CA HIS A 117 -2.69 -7.65 13.40
C HIS A 117 -2.68 -8.30 12.00
N ASP A 118 -3.37 -9.43 11.85
CA ASP A 118 -3.33 -10.32 10.68
C ASP A 118 -4.47 -10.09 9.67
N HIS A 119 -5.26 -9.02 9.79
CA HIS A 119 -6.15 -8.65 8.69
C HIS A 119 -5.34 -8.26 7.46
N ASN A 120 -5.88 -8.59 6.29
CA ASN A 120 -5.16 -8.50 5.03
C ASN A 120 -4.67 -7.09 4.70
N ASP A 121 -5.38 -6.05 5.15
CA ASP A 121 -5.09 -4.64 4.90
C ASP A 121 -4.13 -3.98 5.91
N HIS A 122 -3.50 -4.80 6.78
CA HIS A 122 -2.53 -4.38 7.79
C HIS A 122 -1.19 -5.14 7.73
N ILE A 123 -1.04 -6.08 6.80
CA ILE A 123 0.20 -6.81 6.54
C ILE A 123 0.31 -7.06 5.04
N ASP A 124 1.52 -7.00 4.48
CA ASP A 124 1.74 -7.23 3.07
C ASP A 124 2.87 -8.24 2.85
N VAL A 125 2.83 -8.93 1.71
CA VAL A 125 3.88 -9.88 1.32
C VAL A 125 5.04 -9.18 0.60
N ASN A 126 4.83 -7.95 0.15
CA ASN A 126 5.81 -7.17 -0.61
C ASN A 126 6.65 -6.21 0.26
N VAL A 127 6.45 -6.22 1.59
CA VAL A 127 7.14 -5.36 2.57
C VAL A 127 7.73 -6.25 3.66
#